data_AF-A0A7W9J8T6-F1
#
_entry.id   AF-A0A7W9J8T6-F1
#
_cell.length_a   1.000
_cell.length_b   1.000
_cell.length_c   1.000
_cell.angle_alpha   90.00
_cell.angle_beta   90.00
_cell.angle_gamma   90.00
#
_symmetry.space_group_name_H-M   'P 1'
#
loop_
_entity.id
_entity.type
_entity.pdbx_description
1 polymer ?
#
loop_
_entity_poly.entity_id
_entity_poly.type
_entity_poly.pdbx_seq_one_letter_code
_entity_poly.pdbx_strand_id
1 'polypeptide(L)'
;MELVLFVLGGGGVAAAGRYAWARRMAKRRQAAELADVRRLADEDVTQYGEQLARLGDVLAGRELDAAARADYQTSLDLYEQAKRAVPRLDDLDAVSGVTAALADGRYAIACVQARVTGRPIPERRVSCYFNAQHGPSTTDVVWTPANGGTRKVAACAQDAARIAAGDEPDKHYPKDRDFQFAFWEPYDPDQPFRFGFWDIAGARAVKIHLRLEPIAMTGRGRRDPTIVRRDRNC
;
A
#
# COMPACT_ATOMS: atom_id res chain seq x y z
N MET A 1 -51.32 -24.11 -24.89
CA MET A 1 -49.88 -24.09 -25.24
C MET A 1 -49.29 -22.66 -25.28
N GLU A 2 -50.09 -21.61 -25.48
CA GLU A 2 -49.58 -20.22 -25.57
C GLU A 2 -49.13 -19.59 -24.24
N LEU A 3 -49.75 -19.94 -23.10
CA LEU A 3 -49.35 -19.41 -21.78
C LEU A 3 -47.96 -19.89 -21.33
N VAL A 4 -47.53 -21.08 -21.77
CA VAL A 4 -46.21 -21.67 -21.40
C VAL A 4 -45.08 -20.97 -22.16
N LEU A 5 -45.31 -20.55 -23.41
CA LEU A 5 -44.34 -19.78 -24.19
C LEU A 5 -44.18 -18.34 -23.66
N PHE A 6 -45.26 -17.72 -23.16
CA PHE A 6 -45.18 -16.41 -22.51
C PHE A 6 -44.40 -16.44 -21.18
N VAL A 7 -44.56 -17.50 -20.37
CA VAL A 7 -43.83 -17.65 -19.10
C VAL A 7 -42.34 -17.97 -19.34
N LEU A 8 -42.01 -18.82 -20.33
CA LEU A 8 -40.62 -19.12 -20.69
C LEU A 8 -39.93 -17.93 -21.39
N GLY A 9 -40.62 -17.21 -22.27
CA GLY A 9 -40.12 -15.99 -22.92
C GLY A 9 -39.94 -14.83 -21.94
N GLY A 10 -40.89 -14.62 -21.03
CA GLY A 10 -40.82 -13.60 -19.98
C GLY A 10 -39.70 -13.87 -18.96
N GLY A 11 -39.49 -15.15 -18.59
CA GLY A 11 -38.39 -15.56 -17.73
C GLY A 11 -37.01 -15.30 -18.34
N GLY A 12 -36.85 -15.56 -19.64
CA GLY A 12 -35.61 -15.29 -20.38
C GLY A 12 -35.28 -13.79 -20.47
N VAL A 13 -36.27 -12.95 -20.75
CA VAL A 13 -36.10 -11.48 -20.80
C VAL A 13 -35.78 -10.90 -19.43
N ALA A 14 -36.46 -11.36 -18.36
CA ALA A 14 -36.18 -10.92 -17.00
C ALA A 14 -34.78 -11.34 -16.52
N ALA A 15 -34.33 -12.56 -16.86
CA ALA A 15 -32.99 -13.04 -16.55
C ALA A 15 -31.91 -12.24 -17.30
N ALA A 16 -32.09 -11.99 -18.60
CA ALA A 16 -31.18 -11.18 -19.40
C ALA A 16 -31.12 -9.72 -18.90
N GLY A 17 -32.26 -9.15 -18.51
CA GLY A 17 -32.34 -7.82 -17.90
C GLY A 17 -31.58 -7.73 -16.57
N ARG A 18 -31.75 -8.72 -15.68
CA ARG A 18 -30.99 -8.80 -14.41
C ARG A 18 -29.49 -8.96 -14.65
N TYR A 19 -29.08 -9.81 -15.59
CA TYR A 19 -27.66 -9.99 -15.94
C TYR A 19 -27.04 -8.71 -16.50
N ALA A 20 -27.71 -8.04 -17.44
CA ALA A 20 -27.25 -6.78 -18.00
C ALA A 20 -27.15 -5.67 -16.93
N TRP A 21 -28.11 -5.60 -16.01
CA TRP A 21 -28.08 -4.68 -14.88
C TRP A 21 -26.93 -4.99 -13.92
N ALA A 22 -26.76 -6.25 -13.51
CA ALA A 22 -25.66 -6.67 -12.65
C ALA A 22 -24.29 -6.34 -13.25
N ARG A 23 -24.09 -6.59 -14.55
CA ARG A 23 -22.85 -6.23 -15.28
C ARG A 23 -22.61 -4.73 -15.31
N ARG A 24 -23.65 -3.91 -15.52
CA ARG A 24 -23.56 -2.45 -15.49
C ARG A 24 -23.20 -1.94 -14.09
N MET A 25 -23.81 -2.50 -13.05
CA MET A 25 -23.50 -2.14 -11.66
C MET A 25 -22.07 -2.52 -11.28
N ALA A 26 -21.59 -3.70 -11.68
CA ALA A 26 -20.20 -4.12 -11.48
C ALA A 26 -19.21 -3.15 -12.17
N LYS A 27 -19.47 -2.77 -13.43
CA LYS A 27 -18.64 -1.81 -14.15
C LYS A 27 -18.62 -0.43 -13.48
N ARG A 28 -19.75 0.03 -12.95
CA ARG A 28 -19.84 1.30 -12.20
C ARG A 28 -19.03 1.26 -10.90
N ARG A 29 -19.08 0.14 -10.17
CA ARG A 29 -18.30 -0.05 -8.95
C ARG A 29 -16.79 -0.02 -9.24
N GLN A 30 -16.35 -0.79 -10.24
CA GLN A 30 -14.94 -0.80 -10.66
C GLN A 30 -14.47 0.59 -11.11
N ALA A 31 -15.31 1.35 -11.83
CA ALA A 31 -14.95 2.70 -12.25
C ALA A 31 -14.85 3.69 -11.07
N ALA A 32 -15.69 3.54 -10.04
CA ALA A 32 -15.60 4.34 -8.83
C ALA A 32 -14.33 4.01 -8.03
N GLU A 33 -14.04 2.72 -7.82
CA GLU A 33 -12.83 2.25 -7.14
C GLU A 33 -11.55 2.73 -7.85
N LEU A 34 -11.52 2.65 -9.18
CA LEU A 34 -10.40 3.18 -9.97
C LEU A 34 -10.27 4.70 -9.83
N ALA A 35 -11.38 5.43 -9.73
CA ALA A 35 -11.34 6.88 -9.53
C ALA A 35 -10.79 7.25 -8.14
N ASP A 36 -11.13 6.48 -7.10
CA ASP A 36 -10.57 6.63 -5.76
C ASP A 36 -9.06 6.37 -5.76
N VAL A 37 -8.63 5.27 -6.39
CA VAL A 37 -7.21 4.92 -6.51
C VAL A 37 -6.43 5.99 -7.27
N ARG A 38 -6.95 6.49 -8.39
CA ARG A 38 -6.29 7.57 -9.15
C ARG A 38 -6.11 8.83 -8.29
N ARG A 39 -7.09 9.18 -7.45
CA ARG A 39 -7.00 10.33 -6.54
C ARG A 39 -5.90 10.14 -5.51
N LEU A 40 -5.87 9.00 -4.83
CA LEU A 40 -4.82 8.67 -3.87
C LEU A 40 -3.42 8.68 -4.52
N ALA A 41 -3.31 8.16 -5.74
CA ALA A 41 -2.07 8.17 -6.48
C ALA A 41 -1.63 9.58 -6.90
N ASP A 42 -2.57 10.44 -7.30
CA ASP A 42 -2.31 11.83 -7.65
C ASP A 42 -1.85 12.66 -6.44
N GLU A 43 -2.50 12.45 -5.28
CA GLU A 43 -2.06 13.04 -4.00
C GLU A 43 -0.63 12.59 -3.66
N ASP A 44 -0.32 11.30 -3.83
CA ASP A 44 1.02 10.77 -3.53
C ASP A 44 2.10 11.27 -4.50
N VAL A 45 1.77 11.39 -5.79
CA VAL A 45 2.64 12.05 -6.79
C VAL A 45 2.91 13.50 -6.40
N THR A 46 1.89 14.23 -5.97
CA THR A 46 2.05 15.61 -5.49
C THR A 46 2.98 15.67 -4.28
N GLN A 47 2.78 14.81 -3.28
CA GLN A 47 3.65 14.73 -2.11
C GLN A 47 5.09 14.36 -2.48
N TYR A 48 5.27 13.44 -3.43
CA TYR A 48 6.60 13.07 -3.93
C TYR A 48 7.30 14.24 -4.65
N GLY A 49 6.56 15.02 -5.44
CA GLY A 49 7.07 16.26 -6.04
C GLY A 49 7.50 17.29 -4.99
N GLU A 50 6.74 17.45 -3.91
CA GLU A 50 7.12 18.31 -2.79
C GLU A 50 8.37 17.80 -2.04
N GLN A 51 8.53 16.48 -1.91
CA GLN A 51 9.73 15.86 -1.33
C GLN A 51 10.97 16.13 -2.19
N LEU A 52 10.83 16.04 -3.52
CA LEU A 52 11.88 16.38 -4.48
C LEU A 52 12.25 17.87 -4.43
N ALA A 53 11.27 18.76 -4.30
CA ALA A 53 11.53 20.20 -4.15
C ALA A 53 12.35 20.48 -2.88
N ARG A 54 11.94 19.92 -1.74
CA ARG A 54 12.69 20.04 -0.47
C ARG A 54 14.10 19.45 -0.58
N LEU A 55 14.26 18.32 -1.27
CA LEU A 55 15.58 17.77 -1.54
C LEU A 55 16.42 18.75 -2.39
N GLY A 56 15.84 19.31 -3.44
CA GLY A 56 16.47 20.35 -4.27
C GLY A 56 17.01 21.52 -3.45
N ASP A 57 16.24 22.03 -2.49
CA ASP A 57 16.68 23.09 -1.57
C ASP A 57 17.88 22.67 -0.72
N VAL A 58 17.91 21.42 -0.23
CA VAL A 58 19.04 20.88 0.56
C VAL A 58 20.29 20.72 -0.30
N LEU A 59 20.13 20.36 -1.57
CA LEU A 59 21.21 20.17 -2.54
C LEU A 59 21.70 21.49 -3.16
N ALA A 60 20.93 22.57 -3.05
CA ALA A 60 21.29 23.86 -3.64
C ALA A 60 22.66 24.34 -3.15
N GLY A 61 23.55 24.67 -4.10
CA GLY A 61 24.91 25.12 -3.81
C GLY A 61 25.87 24.01 -3.35
N ARG A 62 25.46 22.73 -3.39
CA ARG A 62 26.34 21.59 -3.11
C ARG A 62 26.85 20.96 -4.40
N GLU A 63 28.14 20.62 -4.41
CA GLU A 63 28.71 19.74 -5.43
C GLU A 63 28.29 18.30 -5.18
N LEU A 64 27.65 17.66 -6.17
CA LEU A 64 27.27 16.26 -6.11
C LEU A 64 28.29 15.40 -6.87
N ASP A 65 28.74 14.32 -6.23
CA ASP A 65 29.49 13.29 -6.93
C ASP A 65 28.63 12.61 -8.02
N ALA A 66 29.28 11.83 -8.88
CA ALA A 66 28.59 11.19 -10.01
C ALA A 66 27.45 10.26 -9.56
N ALA A 67 27.61 9.57 -8.43
CA ALA A 67 26.62 8.61 -7.96
C ALA A 67 25.40 9.30 -7.32
N ALA A 68 25.61 10.35 -6.54
CA ALA A 68 24.54 11.18 -5.98
C ALA A 68 23.76 11.90 -7.09
N ARG A 69 24.44 12.37 -8.15
CA ARG A 69 23.78 12.95 -9.32
C ARG A 69 22.93 11.91 -10.06
N ALA A 70 23.43 10.68 -10.20
CA ALA A 70 22.69 9.59 -10.84
C ALA A 70 21.45 9.18 -10.02
N ASP A 71 21.58 9.05 -8.70
CA ASP A 71 20.45 8.73 -7.82
C ASP A 71 19.41 9.88 -7.84
N TYR A 72 19.85 11.13 -7.87
CA TYR A 72 18.94 12.27 -7.97
C TYR A 72 18.19 12.30 -9.30
N GLN A 73 18.89 12.07 -10.42
CA GLN A 73 18.24 11.95 -11.73
C GLN A 73 17.23 10.80 -11.76
N THR A 74 17.59 9.64 -11.20
CA THR A 74 16.69 8.47 -11.09
C THR A 74 15.40 8.84 -10.35
N SER A 75 15.52 9.60 -9.26
CA SER A 75 14.38 10.08 -8.49
C SER A 75 13.46 11.00 -9.31
N LEU A 76 14.03 11.94 -10.08
CA LEU A 76 13.27 12.82 -10.97
C LEU A 76 12.57 12.05 -12.10
N ASP A 77 13.24 11.07 -12.69
CA ASP A 77 12.69 10.24 -13.77
C ASP A 77 11.50 9.40 -13.28
N LEU A 78 11.60 8.85 -12.06
CA LEU A 78 10.52 8.08 -11.42
C LEU A 78 9.32 8.96 -11.06
N TYR A 79 9.55 10.23 -10.70
CA TYR A 79 8.47 11.20 -10.50
C TYR A 79 7.73 11.47 -11.80
N GLU A 80 8.44 11.74 -12.90
CA GLU A 80 7.84 11.95 -14.21
C GLU A 80 7.13 10.69 -14.72
N GLN A 81 7.67 9.50 -14.46
CA GLN A 81 7.01 8.23 -14.76
C GLN A 81 5.67 8.11 -14.01
N ALA A 82 5.66 8.29 -12.69
CA ALA A 82 4.46 8.19 -11.87
C ALA A 82 3.40 9.22 -12.30
N LYS A 83 3.80 10.49 -12.47
CA LYS A 83 2.95 11.59 -12.93
C LYS A 83 2.28 11.31 -14.28
N ARG A 84 2.98 10.65 -15.22
CA ARG A 84 2.41 10.27 -16.52
C ARG A 84 1.53 9.03 -16.44
N ALA A 85 1.80 8.13 -15.50
CA ALA A 85 1.09 6.86 -15.35
C ALA A 85 -0.28 7.03 -14.68
N VAL A 86 -0.40 7.87 -13.64
CA VAL A 86 -1.66 8.09 -12.90
C VAL A 86 -2.86 8.40 -13.80
N PRO A 87 -2.82 9.38 -14.72
CA PRO A 87 -3.98 9.69 -15.58
C PRO A 87 -4.29 8.59 -16.60
N ARG A 88 -3.37 7.64 -16.80
CA ARG A 88 -3.49 6.53 -17.76
C ARG A 88 -3.90 5.20 -17.13
N LEU A 89 -4.01 5.13 -15.79
CA LEU A 89 -4.48 3.93 -15.09
C LEU A 89 -5.86 3.54 -15.62
N ASP A 90 -6.00 2.40 -16.28
CA ASP A 90 -7.24 1.91 -16.89
C ASP A 90 -7.88 0.74 -16.14
N ASP A 91 -7.11 0.08 -15.28
CA ASP A 91 -7.55 -0.92 -14.32
C ASP A 91 -6.75 -0.85 -13.00
N LEU A 92 -7.14 -1.71 -12.05
CA LEU A 92 -6.52 -1.78 -10.72
C LEU A 92 -5.20 -2.56 -10.71
N ASP A 93 -4.94 -3.38 -11.71
CA ASP A 93 -3.70 -4.16 -11.80
C ASP A 93 -2.53 -3.25 -12.24
N ALA A 94 -2.81 -2.22 -13.05
CA ALA A 94 -1.84 -1.21 -13.46
C ALA A 94 -1.31 -0.34 -12.30
N VAL A 95 -2.01 -0.32 -11.17
CA VAL A 95 -1.69 0.52 -9.99
C VAL A 95 -0.34 0.15 -9.38
N SER A 96 0.04 -1.12 -9.42
CA SER A 96 1.32 -1.59 -8.87
C SER A 96 2.53 -0.93 -9.54
N GLY A 97 2.40 -0.56 -10.82
CA GLY A 97 3.45 0.17 -11.54
C GLY A 97 3.67 1.58 -10.98
N VAL A 98 2.58 2.26 -10.59
CA VAL A 98 2.64 3.59 -9.98
C VAL A 98 3.25 3.52 -8.58
N THR A 99 2.78 2.60 -7.75
CA THR A 99 3.29 2.45 -6.38
C THR A 99 4.76 2.03 -6.37
N ALA A 100 5.18 1.16 -7.30
CA ALA A 100 6.58 0.79 -7.48
C ALA A 100 7.45 2.00 -7.86
N ALA A 101 7.00 2.81 -8.83
CA ALA A 101 7.74 4.02 -9.23
C ALA A 101 7.89 5.01 -8.06
N LEU A 102 6.83 5.21 -7.26
CA LEU A 102 6.85 6.07 -6.09
C LEU A 102 7.76 5.52 -4.97
N ALA A 103 7.71 4.21 -4.71
CA ALA A 103 8.57 3.56 -3.73
C ALA A 103 10.05 3.62 -4.12
N ASP A 104 10.37 3.29 -5.37
CA ASP A 104 11.73 3.35 -5.91
C ASP A 104 12.25 4.79 -5.95
N GLY A 105 11.37 5.75 -6.24
CA GLY A 105 11.70 7.16 -6.23
C GLY A 105 12.12 7.65 -4.84
N ARG A 106 11.39 7.24 -3.81
CA ARG A 106 11.72 7.57 -2.41
C ARG A 106 12.95 6.83 -1.90
N TYR A 107 13.20 5.61 -2.38
CA TYR A 107 14.46 4.93 -2.14
C TYR A 107 15.64 5.71 -2.75
N ALA A 108 15.50 6.22 -3.99
CA ALA A 108 16.51 7.05 -4.62
C ALA A 108 16.77 8.36 -3.84
N ILE A 109 15.73 9.03 -3.33
CA ILE A 109 15.89 10.16 -2.39
C ILE A 109 16.74 9.76 -1.18
N ALA A 110 16.46 8.61 -0.56
CA ALA A 110 17.20 8.13 0.60
C ALA A 110 18.68 7.85 0.27
N CYS A 111 18.97 7.32 -0.92
CA CYS A 111 20.34 7.15 -1.43
C CYS A 111 21.07 8.50 -1.61
N VAL A 112 20.43 9.49 -2.23
CA VAL A 112 21.01 10.84 -2.38
C VAL A 112 21.34 11.44 -1.01
N GLN A 113 20.38 11.39 -0.08
CA GLN A 113 20.58 11.90 1.27
C GLN A 113 21.72 11.17 1.99
N ALA A 114 21.82 9.85 1.86
CA ALA A 114 22.91 9.08 2.46
C ALA A 114 24.27 9.53 1.94
N ARG A 115 24.43 9.68 0.62
CA ARG A 115 25.69 10.14 0.00
C ARG A 115 26.08 11.54 0.45
N VAL A 116 25.15 12.49 0.39
CA VAL A 116 25.40 13.89 0.75
C VAL A 116 25.73 14.06 2.23
N THR A 117 25.26 13.15 3.08
CA THR A 117 25.52 13.17 4.54
C THR A 117 26.63 12.21 4.98
N GLY A 118 27.29 11.50 4.04
CA GLY A 118 28.33 10.52 4.37
C GLY A 118 27.83 9.32 5.18
N ARG A 119 26.53 9.01 5.10
CA ARG A 119 25.92 7.85 5.75
C ARG A 119 25.96 6.62 4.83
N PRO A 120 25.93 5.39 5.37
CA PRO A 120 25.78 4.18 4.56
C PRO A 120 24.54 4.26 3.67
N ILE A 121 24.67 3.77 2.43
CA ILE A 121 23.52 3.64 1.53
C ILE A 121 22.50 2.70 2.16
N PRO A 122 21.21 3.08 2.24
CA PRO A 122 20.19 2.25 2.84
C PRO A 122 20.03 0.94 2.05
N GLU A 123 19.73 -0.15 2.76
CA GLU A 123 19.31 -1.39 2.10
C GLU A 123 17.98 -1.17 1.36
N ARG A 124 17.81 -1.85 0.22
CA ARG A 124 16.53 -1.81 -0.49
C ARG A 124 15.51 -2.67 0.26
N ARG A 125 14.61 -1.99 0.97
CA ARG A 125 13.49 -2.57 1.72
C ARG A 125 12.16 -2.02 1.22
N VAL A 126 11.07 -2.69 1.58
CA VAL A 126 9.70 -2.17 1.37
C VAL A 126 9.52 -0.81 2.04
N SER A 127 8.56 -0.03 1.56
CA SER A 127 8.21 1.25 2.17
C SER A 127 7.73 1.09 3.61
N CYS A 128 7.82 2.16 4.41
CA CYS A 128 7.31 2.16 5.77
C CYS A 128 5.85 1.71 5.81
N TYR A 129 5.57 0.76 6.71
CA TYR A 129 4.24 0.19 6.91
C TYR A 129 3.21 1.23 7.34
N PHE A 130 3.61 2.17 8.20
CA PHE A 130 2.70 3.19 8.73
C PHE A 130 2.47 4.30 7.70
N ASN A 131 3.46 4.70 6.94
CA ASN A 131 3.24 5.65 5.85
C ASN A 131 4.24 5.41 4.73
N ALA A 132 3.76 4.90 3.59
CA ALA A 132 4.63 4.63 2.45
C ALA A 132 5.35 5.89 1.93
N GLN A 133 4.82 7.08 2.23
CA GLN A 133 5.42 8.36 1.87
C GLN A 133 6.70 8.67 2.67
N HIS A 134 6.94 7.99 3.79
CA HIS A 134 8.18 8.11 4.57
C HIS A 134 9.40 7.51 3.85
N GLY A 135 9.18 6.77 2.77
CA GLY A 135 10.23 6.09 2.02
C GLY A 135 10.58 4.71 2.61
N PRO A 136 11.78 4.19 2.34
CA PRO A 136 12.14 2.82 2.70
C PRO A 136 12.13 2.60 4.21
N SER A 137 11.66 1.42 4.62
CA SER A 137 11.82 0.96 6.00
C SER A 137 13.29 0.74 6.34
N THR A 138 13.64 0.85 7.62
CA THR A 138 15.00 0.62 8.13
C THR A 138 15.08 -0.52 9.13
N THR A 139 13.95 -0.92 9.73
CA THR A 139 13.89 -2.00 10.71
C THR A 139 12.48 -2.60 10.78
N ASP A 140 12.34 -3.74 11.45
CA ASP A 140 11.05 -4.35 11.73
C ASP A 140 10.64 -4.10 13.19
N VAL A 141 9.39 -3.71 13.41
CA VAL A 141 8.82 -3.45 14.74
C VAL A 141 7.63 -4.36 15.01
N VAL A 142 7.38 -4.65 16.29
CA VAL A 142 6.17 -5.36 16.72
C VAL A 142 5.06 -4.34 16.90
N TRP A 143 3.96 -4.52 16.18
CA TRP A 143 2.81 -3.63 16.20
C TRP A 143 1.51 -4.39 16.45
N THR A 144 0.65 -3.83 17.30
CA THR A 144 -0.70 -4.34 17.57
C THR A 144 -1.70 -3.23 17.26
N PRO A 145 -2.41 -3.29 16.11
CA PRO A 145 -3.44 -2.31 15.79
C PRO A 145 -4.65 -2.45 16.71
N ALA A 146 -5.43 -1.40 16.89
CA ALA A 146 -6.64 -1.41 17.73
C ALA A 146 -7.64 -2.51 17.35
N ASN A 147 -7.79 -2.77 16.05
CA ASN A 147 -8.70 -3.77 15.50
C ASN A 147 -7.95 -4.88 14.75
N GLY A 148 -7.03 -5.58 15.42
CA GLY A 148 -6.32 -6.71 14.83
C GLY A 148 -5.33 -7.42 15.74
N GLY A 149 -4.59 -8.38 15.18
CA GLY A 149 -3.58 -9.15 15.91
C GLY A 149 -2.20 -8.48 15.91
N THR A 150 -1.38 -8.83 16.91
CA THR A 150 0.05 -8.47 16.96
C THR A 150 0.80 -9.05 15.77
N ARG A 151 1.64 -8.24 15.14
CA ARG A 151 2.42 -8.61 13.95
C ARG A 151 3.75 -7.87 13.89
N LYS A 152 4.70 -8.42 13.15
CA LYS A 152 5.92 -7.69 12.76
C LYS A 152 5.67 -6.91 11.48
N VAL A 153 6.04 -5.64 11.45
CA VAL A 153 5.88 -4.75 10.28
C VAL A 153 7.13 -3.93 10.06
N ALA A 154 7.44 -3.63 8.79
CA ALA A 154 8.62 -2.87 8.42
C ALA A 154 8.38 -1.36 8.61
N ALA A 155 9.20 -0.68 9.39
CA ALA A 155 9.04 0.73 9.73
C ALA A 155 10.27 1.57 9.34
N CYS A 156 10.05 2.83 8.96
CA CYS A 156 11.14 3.79 8.84
C CYS A 156 11.70 4.14 10.23
N ALA A 157 12.87 4.78 10.27
CA ALA A 157 13.53 5.13 11.52
C ALA A 157 12.65 6.01 12.44
N GLN A 158 11.86 6.92 11.86
CA GLN A 158 10.99 7.82 12.63
C GLN A 158 9.83 7.08 13.30
N ASP A 159 9.09 6.26 12.55
CA ASP A 159 7.98 5.49 13.12
C ASP A 159 8.49 4.40 14.07
N ALA A 160 9.64 3.78 13.77
CA ALA A 160 10.25 2.84 14.68
C ALA A 160 10.59 3.49 16.04
N ALA A 161 11.08 4.73 16.04
CA ALA A 161 11.34 5.48 17.26
C ALA A 161 10.06 5.82 18.03
N ARG A 162 8.98 6.22 17.35
CA ARG A 162 7.66 6.47 17.97
C ARG A 162 7.13 5.22 18.66
N ILE A 163 7.13 4.08 17.96
CA ILE A 163 6.66 2.80 18.52
C ILE A 163 7.51 2.40 19.73
N ALA A 164 8.83 2.56 19.67
CA ALA A 164 9.71 2.26 20.79
C ALA A 164 9.46 3.17 22.01
N ALA A 165 9.01 4.42 21.79
CA ALA A 165 8.62 5.35 22.85
C ALA A 165 7.21 5.09 23.42
N GLY A 166 6.44 4.17 22.82
CA GLY A 166 5.04 3.93 23.19
C GLY A 166 4.05 4.93 22.58
N ASP A 167 4.50 5.75 21.63
CA ASP A 167 3.66 6.69 20.89
C ASP A 167 2.94 6.01 19.73
N GLU A 168 1.86 6.65 19.25
CA GLU A 168 1.23 6.24 18.00
C GLU A 168 2.14 6.57 16.80
N PRO A 169 2.18 5.70 15.77
CA PRO A 169 2.88 5.99 14.53
C PRO A 169 2.16 7.10 13.74
N ASP A 170 2.85 7.75 12.80
CA ASP A 170 2.30 8.92 12.12
C ASP A 170 1.12 8.57 11.20
N LYS A 171 -0.08 9.10 11.52
CA LYS A 171 -1.35 8.84 10.83
C LYS A 171 -1.49 9.69 9.57
N HIS A 172 -1.08 9.14 8.43
CA HIS A 172 -1.45 9.71 7.14
C HIS A 172 -2.92 9.42 6.84
N TYR A 173 -3.71 10.49 6.79
CA TYR A 173 -5.06 10.50 6.25
C TYR A 173 -5.01 11.16 4.88
N PRO A 174 -5.49 10.51 3.81
CA PRO A 174 -5.74 11.19 2.54
C PRO A 174 -6.61 12.43 2.77
N LYS A 175 -6.41 13.49 1.98
CA LYS A 175 -7.01 14.80 2.28
C LYS A 175 -8.54 14.84 2.08
N ASP A 176 -9.11 13.79 1.52
CA ASP A 176 -10.53 13.70 1.19
C ASP A 176 -11.38 13.17 2.34
N ARG A 177 -12.57 13.75 2.55
CA ARG A 177 -13.43 13.48 3.75
C ARG A 177 -13.96 12.05 3.84
N ASP A 178 -13.87 11.30 2.75
CA ASP A 178 -14.32 9.91 2.67
C ASP A 178 -13.29 8.92 3.27
N PHE A 179 -12.02 9.33 3.39
CA PHE A 179 -10.95 8.52 4.00
C PHE A 179 -10.69 8.96 5.45
N GLN A 180 -11.51 8.48 6.38
CA GLN A 180 -11.37 8.80 7.82
C GLN A 180 -10.46 7.84 8.61
N PHE A 181 -9.77 6.93 7.92
CA PHE A 181 -8.90 5.92 8.55
C PHE A 181 -7.45 6.13 8.15
N ALA A 182 -6.53 5.76 9.04
CA ALA A 182 -5.11 5.88 8.77
C ALA A 182 -4.72 4.97 7.59
N PHE A 183 -3.85 5.46 6.69
CA PHE A 183 -3.47 4.80 5.44
C PHE A 183 -2.87 3.39 5.59
N TRP A 184 -2.61 2.86 6.79
CA TRP A 184 -2.14 1.48 7.04
C TRP A 184 -3.09 0.66 7.92
N GLU A 185 -4.14 1.26 8.50
CA GLU A 185 -5.09 0.54 9.34
C GLU A 185 -5.92 -0.46 8.50
N PRO A 186 -6.11 -1.68 8.99
CA PRO A 186 -6.71 -2.80 8.25
C PRO A 186 -8.23 -2.69 8.03
N TYR A 187 -8.80 -1.47 7.98
CA TYR A 187 -10.25 -1.30 7.86
C TYR A 187 -10.81 -1.71 6.49
N ASP A 188 -9.96 -1.76 5.45
CA ASP A 188 -10.40 -2.15 4.11
C ASP A 188 -9.37 -3.10 3.44
N PRO A 189 -9.71 -4.41 3.29
CA PRO A 189 -8.86 -5.39 2.62
C PRO A 189 -8.78 -5.19 1.09
N ASP A 190 -9.58 -4.30 0.49
CA ASP A 190 -9.72 -4.14 -0.96
C ASP A 190 -9.16 -2.79 -1.47
N GLN A 191 -8.00 -2.36 -0.99
CA GLN A 191 -7.36 -1.09 -1.38
C GLN A 191 -6.05 -1.33 -2.16
N PRO A 192 -6.10 -1.57 -3.48
CA PRO A 192 -4.95 -2.03 -4.28
C PRO A 192 -3.78 -1.04 -4.30
N PHE A 193 -4.06 0.26 -4.20
CA PHE A 193 -3.02 1.30 -4.10
C PHE A 193 -2.13 1.14 -2.87
N ARG A 194 -2.69 0.68 -1.74
CA ARG A 194 -1.94 0.50 -0.48
C ARG A 194 -1.02 -0.72 -0.59
N PHE A 195 -1.56 -1.84 -1.04
CA PHE A 195 -0.81 -3.11 -1.14
C PHE A 195 0.38 -3.03 -2.08
N GLY A 196 0.30 -2.21 -3.13
CA GLY A 196 1.40 -2.02 -4.08
C GLY A 196 2.71 -1.52 -3.47
N PHE A 197 2.72 -0.98 -2.25
CA PHE A 197 3.94 -0.54 -1.55
C PHE A 197 4.68 -1.64 -0.76
N TRP A 198 4.00 -2.73 -0.42
CA TRP A 198 4.57 -3.82 0.39
C TRP A 198 4.71 -5.13 -0.38
N ASP A 199 4.27 -5.17 -1.64
CA ASP A 199 4.56 -6.26 -2.57
C ASP A 199 5.98 -6.08 -3.14
N ILE A 200 6.96 -6.73 -2.51
CA ILE A 200 8.33 -6.86 -3.04
C ILE A 200 8.29 -7.86 -4.20
N ALA A 201 7.82 -7.40 -5.37
CA ALA A 201 7.82 -8.11 -6.65
C ALA A 201 7.52 -9.62 -6.54
N GLY A 202 6.28 -10.03 -6.22
CA GLY A 202 5.92 -11.44 -6.34
C GLY A 202 4.57 -11.91 -5.81
N ALA A 203 3.74 -11.09 -5.18
CA ALA A 203 2.49 -11.57 -4.56
C ALA A 203 1.28 -11.56 -5.52
N ARG A 204 1.44 -12.04 -6.75
CA ARG A 204 0.33 -12.34 -7.70
C ARG A 204 -0.58 -13.51 -7.26
N ALA A 205 -0.50 -14.00 -6.02
CA ALA A 205 -1.14 -15.25 -5.59
C ALA A 205 -2.10 -15.15 -4.39
N VAL A 206 -2.48 -13.95 -3.90
CA VAL A 206 -3.41 -13.86 -2.75
C VAL A 206 -4.88 -13.69 -3.15
N LYS A 207 -5.19 -13.38 -4.42
CA LYS A 207 -6.59 -13.25 -4.89
C LYS A 207 -7.36 -14.58 -5.04
N ILE A 208 -6.73 -15.75 -4.85
CA ILE A 208 -7.38 -17.06 -5.09
C ILE A 208 -7.71 -17.85 -3.80
N HIS A 209 -7.18 -17.51 -2.62
CA HIS A 209 -7.43 -18.33 -1.41
C HIS A 209 -7.98 -17.63 -0.16
N LEU A 210 -8.33 -16.34 -0.20
CA LEU A 210 -9.16 -15.73 0.86
C LEU A 210 -10.66 -15.95 0.62
N ARG A 211 -11.04 -17.12 0.08
CA ARG A 211 -12.41 -17.63 0.25
C ARG A 211 -12.47 -18.17 1.68
N LEU A 212 -13.05 -17.34 2.56
CA LEU A 212 -13.48 -17.66 3.92
C LEU A 212 -13.82 -19.15 4.08
N GLU A 213 -12.90 -19.93 4.63
CA GLU A 213 -13.27 -21.13 5.36
C GLU A 213 -13.57 -20.72 6.79
N PRO A 214 -14.79 -20.93 7.31
CA PRO A 214 -15.09 -20.64 8.69
C PRO A 214 -14.31 -21.63 9.55
N ILE A 215 -13.34 -21.15 10.32
CA ILE A 215 -12.71 -21.95 11.38
C ILE A 215 -13.83 -22.26 12.40
N ALA A 216 -14.40 -23.45 12.28
CA ALA A 216 -15.25 -24.03 13.29
C ALA A 216 -14.40 -24.22 14.55
N MET A 217 -14.61 -23.35 15.54
CA MET A 217 -14.11 -23.58 16.89
C MET A 217 -14.86 -24.79 17.48
N THR A 218 -14.32 -25.99 17.28
CA THR A 218 -14.65 -27.15 18.12
C THR A 218 -13.44 -27.43 19.00
N GLY A 219 -13.62 -27.15 20.29
CA GLY A 219 -12.59 -27.31 21.29
C GLY A 219 -12.23 -28.78 21.52
N ARG A 220 -10.93 -29.03 21.73
CA ARG A 220 -10.46 -30.03 22.69
C ARG A 220 -9.02 -29.72 23.07
N GLY A 221 -8.80 -29.45 24.35
CA GLY A 221 -7.49 -29.10 24.89
C GLY A 221 -6.45 -30.19 24.66
N ARG A 222 -5.25 -29.76 24.29
CA ARG A 222 -4.03 -30.54 24.46
C ARG A 222 -2.95 -29.57 24.93
N ARG A 223 -2.47 -29.77 26.16
CA ARG A 223 -1.35 -29.02 26.72
C ARG A 223 -0.10 -29.42 25.94
N ASP A 224 0.58 -28.43 25.37
CA ASP A 224 1.88 -28.60 24.73
C ASP A 224 2.98 -28.64 25.82
N PRO A 225 3.76 -29.73 25.93
CA PRO A 225 4.79 -29.88 26.95
C PRO A 225 6.08 -29.06 26.66
N THR A 226 6.12 -28.22 25.63
CA THR A 226 7.35 -27.54 25.20
C THR A 226 7.49 -26.08 25.67
N ILE A 227 6.61 -25.60 26.56
CA ILE A 227 6.76 -24.29 27.19
C ILE A 227 7.82 -24.38 28.30
N VAL A 228 9.07 -24.07 27.94
CA VAL A 228 10.10 -23.72 28.92
C VAL A 228 9.74 -22.33 29.49
N ARG A 229 9.25 -22.32 30.73
CA ARG A 229 9.13 -21.09 31.52
C ARG A 229 10.52 -20.50 31.72
N ARG A 230 10.75 -19.29 31.21
CA ARG A 230 11.88 -18.46 31.64
C ARG A 230 11.52 -17.85 32.99
N ASP A 231 12.21 -18.29 34.03
CA ASP A 231 12.24 -17.63 35.32
C ASP A 231 13.04 -16.32 35.22
N ARG A 232 12.60 -15.35 36.02
CA ARG A 232 13.18 -14.01 36.16
C ARG A 232 14.52 -14.09 36.89
N ASN A 233 15.53 -13.36 36.42
CA ASN A 233 16.32 -12.40 37.19
C ASN A 233 17.53 -11.88 36.39
N CYS A 234 17.80 -10.58 36.59
CA CYS A 234 18.85 -9.72 36.02
C CYS A 234 18.66 -9.27 34.57
#